data_AF-A0A9E3SUS0-F1
#
_entry.id   AF-A0A9E3SUS0-F1
#
_cell.length_a   1.000
_cell.length_b   1.000
_cell.length_c   1.000
_cell.angle_alpha   90.00
_cell.angle_beta   90.00
_cell.angle_gamma   90.00
#
_symmetry.space_group_name_H-M   'P 1'
#
loop_
_entity.id
_entity.type
_entity.pdbx_description
1 polymer ?
#
loop_
_entity_poly.entity_id
_entity_poly.type
_entity_poly.pdbx_seq_one_letter_code
_entity_poly.pdbx_strand_id
1 'polypeptide(L)'
;MRLPGPDYPAPAKLNLFLHVVGRRADGYHLLQSAFALIDAADRLRFAVREDGAIRRVSELAGVPAESDLVVRAARLLQAETGTRLGADI
;
A
#
# COMPACT_ATOMS: atom_id res chain seq x y z
N MET A 1 -11.40 -5.24 14.84
CA MET A 1 -10.99 -4.24 15.85
C MET A 1 -10.51 -3.00 15.11
N ARG A 2 -10.91 -1.78 15.50
CA ARG A 2 -10.48 -0.55 14.81
C ARG A 2 -9.30 0.05 15.57
N LEU A 3 -8.18 0.32 14.88
CA LEU A 3 -7.02 0.95 15.48
C LEU A 3 -7.34 2.40 15.92
N PRO A 4 -6.70 2.91 17.00
CA PRO A 4 -6.83 4.31 17.40
C PRO A 4 -6.17 5.24 16.36
N GLY A 5 -6.46 6.54 16.46
CA GLY A 5 -5.83 7.58 15.63
C GLY A 5 -6.66 8.05 14.42
N PRO A 6 -6.08 8.91 13.56
CA PRO A 6 -6.75 9.44 12.37
C PRO A 6 -6.86 8.39 11.26
N ASP A 7 -7.83 8.60 10.35
CA ASP A 7 -7.89 7.87 9.08
C ASP A 7 -6.93 8.53 8.08
N TYR A 8 -6.10 7.74 7.41
CA TYR A 8 -5.29 8.17 6.26
C TYR A 8 -5.97 7.67 4.97
N PRO A 9 -6.47 8.57 4.11
CA PRO A 9 -7.13 8.17 2.88
C PRO A 9 -6.12 7.64 1.85
N ALA A 10 -6.40 6.49 1.27
CA ALA A 10 -5.72 5.95 0.10
C ALA A 10 -6.68 6.03 -1.10
N PRO A 11 -6.70 7.17 -1.83
CA PRO A 11 -7.64 7.37 -2.91
C PRO A 11 -7.40 6.42 -4.07
N ALA A 12 -8.49 5.91 -4.63
CA ALA A 12 -8.47 5.19 -5.89
C ALA A 12 -8.10 6.14 -7.03
N LYS A 13 -7.75 5.56 -8.17
CA LYS A 13 -7.42 6.30 -9.39
C LYS A 13 -8.20 5.76 -10.58
N LEU A 14 -8.51 6.66 -11.50
CA LEU A 14 -8.96 6.33 -12.85
C LEU A 14 -7.82 6.60 -13.83
N ASN A 15 -7.68 5.73 -14.84
CA ASN A 15 -6.92 6.09 -16.03
C ASN A 15 -7.90 6.83 -16.96
N LEU A 16 -7.71 8.13 -17.15
CA LEU A 16 -8.49 8.91 -18.11
C LEU A 16 -8.13 8.56 -19.56
N PHE A 17 -6.90 8.07 -19.74
CA PHE A 17 -6.38 7.50 -20.96
C PHE A 17 -5.31 6.47 -20.61
N LEU A 18 -5.19 5.41 -21.41
CA LEU A 18 -4.11 4.43 -21.33
C LEU A 18 -3.72 3.98 -22.73
N HIS A 19 -2.44 4.07 -23.05
CA HIS A 19 -1.88 3.64 -24.32
C HIS A 19 -0.61 2.82 -24.09
N VAL A 20 -0.60 1.64 -24.68
CA VAL A 20 0.54 0.74 -24.69
C VAL A 20 1.43 1.13 -25.87
N VAL A 21 2.61 1.67 -25.58
CA VAL A 21 3.53 2.19 -26.61
C VAL A 21 4.65 1.22 -27.00
N GLY A 22 4.71 0.06 -26.33
CA GLY A 22 5.67 -0.98 -26.66
C GLY A 22 5.71 -2.10 -25.61
N ARG A 23 6.46 -3.15 -25.93
CA ARG A 23 6.73 -4.26 -25.01
C ARG A 23 8.23 -4.31 -24.69
N ARG A 24 8.54 -4.48 -23.42
CA ARG A 24 9.89 -4.60 -22.87
C ARG A 24 10.39 -6.04 -22.98
N ALA A 25 11.71 -6.22 -22.94
CA ALA A 25 12.34 -7.53 -22.99
C ALA A 25 12.03 -8.42 -21.78
N ASP A 26 11.68 -7.83 -20.63
CA ASP A 26 11.28 -8.52 -19.41
C ASP A 26 9.79 -8.94 -19.39
N GLY A 27 9.08 -8.76 -20.50
CA GLY A 27 7.67 -9.14 -20.64
C GLY A 27 6.66 -8.08 -20.20
N TYR A 28 7.10 -6.97 -19.61
CA TYR A 28 6.22 -5.83 -19.27
C TYR A 28 5.95 -4.92 -20.47
N HIS A 29 5.00 -3.99 -20.31
CA HIS A 29 4.64 -3.01 -21.34
C HIS A 29 5.09 -1.60 -20.96
N LEU A 30 5.48 -0.82 -21.97
CA LEU A 30 5.65 0.62 -21.86
C LEU A 30 4.28 1.27 -21.94
N LEU A 31 3.96 2.12 -20.95
CA LEU A 31 2.66 2.77 -20.86
C LEU A 31 2.79 4.29 -20.93
N GLN A 32 1.93 4.91 -21.71
CA GLN A 32 1.59 6.33 -21.63
C GLN A 32 0.18 6.43 -21.07
N SER A 33 0.00 7.17 -19.98
CA SER A 33 -1.28 7.26 -19.30
C SER A 33 -1.44 8.64 -18.66
N ALA A 34 -2.67 9.12 -18.58
CA ALA A 34 -3.06 10.22 -17.72
C ALA A 34 -3.99 9.64 -16.66
N PHE A 35 -3.62 9.74 -15.38
CA PHE A 35 -4.46 9.28 -14.29
C PHE A 35 -4.92 10.44 -13.41
N ALA A 36 -6.10 10.26 -12.83
CA ALA A 36 -6.67 11.17 -11.85
C ALA A 36 -7.05 10.38 -10.60
N LEU A 37 -6.74 10.95 -9.43
CA LEU A 37 -7.29 10.47 -8.16
C LEU A 37 -8.77 10.85 -8.09
N ILE A 38 -9.55 10.01 -7.41
CA ILE A 38 -10.98 10.26 -7.16
C ILE A 38 -11.25 10.18 -5.65
N ASP A 39 -12.41 10.67 -5.24
CA ASP A 39 -12.79 10.74 -3.82
C ASP A 39 -13.13 9.37 -3.20
N ALA A 40 -13.29 8.33 -4.02
CA ALA A 40 -13.42 6.95 -3.54
C ALA A 40 -12.06 6.47 -3.01
N ALA A 41 -12.00 6.11 -1.73
CA ALA A 41 -10.74 5.80 -1.05
C ALA A 41 -10.91 4.67 -0.03
N ASP A 42 -9.87 3.85 0.09
CA ASP A 42 -9.66 3.06 1.30
C ASP A 42 -9.21 3.98 2.44
N ARG A 43 -9.41 3.54 3.68
CA ARG A 43 -8.98 4.26 4.89
C ARG A 43 -8.05 3.40 5.70
N LEU A 44 -6.79 3.82 5.77
CA LEU A 44 -5.77 3.14 6.54
C LEU A 44 -5.67 3.77 7.93
N ARG A 45 -5.37 2.95 8.92
CA ARG A 45 -5.02 3.38 10.28
C ARG A 45 -3.74 2.70 10.68
N PHE A 46 -3.01 3.34 11.58
CA PHE A 46 -1.74 2.82 12.04
C PHE A 46 -1.62 3.04 13.55
N ALA A 47 -1.22 2.00 14.27
CA ALA A 47 -0.81 2.13 15.66
C ALA A 47 0.66 1.71 15.77
N VAL A 48 1.50 2.61 16.29
CA VAL A 48 2.93 2.34 16.48
C VAL A 48 3.11 1.24 17.50
N ARG A 49 4.08 0.36 17.26
CA ARG A 49 4.49 -0.71 18.17
C ARG A 49 5.95 -0.52 18.57
N GLU A 50 6.29 -0.91 19.79
CA GLU A 50 7.66 -0.83 20.30
C GLU A 50 8.45 -2.14 20.06
N ASP A 51 7.77 -3.22 19.69
CA ASP A 51 8.36 -4.55 19.50
C ASP A 51 8.91 -4.80 18.09
N GLY A 52 8.90 -3.79 17.23
CA GLY A 52 9.38 -3.88 15.85
C GLY A 52 8.48 -4.70 14.91
N ALA A 53 7.37 -5.27 15.38
CA ALA A 53 6.54 -6.12 14.53
C ALA A 53 5.68 -5.28 13.57
N ILE A 54 5.54 -5.73 12.33
CA ILE A 54 4.55 -5.20 11.36
C ILE A 54 3.42 -6.20 11.22
N ARG A 55 2.18 -5.80 11.52
CA ARG A 55 1.00 -6.66 11.50
C ARG A 55 -0.17 -5.98 10.81
N ARG A 56 -0.86 -6.71 9.93
CA ARG A 56 -2.18 -6.32 9.44
C ARG A 56 -3.23 -6.85 10.42
N VAL A 57 -4.05 -5.98 10.99
CA VAL A 57 -5.05 -6.35 12.02
C VAL A 57 -6.42 -6.66 11.43
N SER A 58 -6.67 -6.26 10.18
CA SER A 58 -7.86 -6.63 9.43
C SER A 58 -7.56 -7.80 8.49
N GLU A 59 -8.50 -8.73 8.39
CA GLU A 59 -8.46 -9.74 7.34
C GLU A 59 -8.95 -9.13 6.02
N LEU A 60 -8.21 -9.40 4.95
CA LEU A 60 -8.60 -9.09 3.58
C LEU A 60 -8.78 -10.41 2.84
N ALA A 61 -10.02 -10.74 2.50
CA ALA A 61 -10.36 -12.03 1.90
C ALA A 61 -9.54 -12.27 0.62
N GLY A 62 -8.85 -13.40 0.56
CA GLY A 62 -8.01 -13.78 -0.58
C GLY A 62 -6.63 -13.12 -0.63
N VAL A 63 -6.27 -12.28 0.34
CA VAL A 63 -4.96 -11.61 0.41
C VAL A 63 -4.28 -11.94 1.73
N PRO A 64 -3.36 -12.92 1.76
CA PRO A 64 -2.50 -13.16 2.91
C PRO A 64 -1.72 -11.91 3.34
N ALA A 65 -1.47 -11.72 4.63
CA ALA A 65 -0.83 -10.51 5.14
C ALA A 65 0.59 -10.30 4.58
N GLU A 66 1.31 -11.37 4.28
CA GLU A 66 2.65 -11.35 3.72
C GLU A 66 2.72 -10.92 2.24
N SER A 67 1.62 -11.09 1.49
CA SER A 67 1.52 -10.64 0.10
C SER A 67 0.92 -9.24 -0.03
N ASP A 68 0.35 -8.71 1.06
CA ASP A 68 -0.20 -7.37 1.14
C ASP A 68 0.88 -6.29 0.91
N LEU A 69 0.62 -5.41 -0.06
CA LEU A 69 1.55 -4.35 -0.42
C LEU A 69 1.73 -3.32 0.70
N VAL A 70 0.73 -3.12 1.57
CA VAL A 70 0.85 -2.20 2.71
C VAL A 70 1.83 -2.75 3.75
N VAL A 71 1.75 -4.05 4.04
CA VAL A 71 2.70 -4.73 4.94
C VAL A 71 4.11 -4.72 4.36
N ARG A 72 4.25 -4.98 3.06
CA ARG A 72 5.54 -4.91 2.37
C ARG A 72 6.13 -3.50 2.39
N ALA A 73 5.31 -2.47 2.17
CA ALA A 73 5.75 -1.07 2.23
C ALA A 73 6.21 -0.69 3.64
N ALA A 74 5.48 -1.07 4.68
CA ALA A 74 5.87 -0.79 6.07
C ALA A 74 7.20 -1.47 6.45
N ARG A 75 7.42 -2.72 6.02
CA ARG A 75 8.70 -3.42 6.21
C ARG A 75 9.86 -2.74 5.48
N LEU A 76 9.64 -2.32 4.23
CA LEU A 76 10.65 -1.58 3.47
C LEU A 76 10.99 -0.24 4.13
N LEU A 77 9.99 0.51 4.59
CA LEU A 77 10.20 1.76 5.33
C LEU A 77 10.98 1.52 6.62
N GLN A 78 10.64 0.47 7.37
CA GLN A 78 11.36 0.09 8.59
C GLN A 78 12.83 -0.19 8.30
N ALA A 79 13.12 -0.98 7.25
CA ALA A 79 14.48 -1.32 6.86
C ALA A 79 15.28 -0.10 6.37
N GLU A 80 14.69 0.73 5.50
CA GLU A 80 15.35 1.90 4.89
C GLU A 80 15.68 2.98 5.94
N THR A 81 14.81 3.16 6.93
CA THR A 81 15.01 4.16 7.99
C THR A 81 15.81 3.63 9.18
N GLY A 82 15.98 2.32 9.31
CA GLY A 82 16.61 1.68 10.47
C GLY A 82 15.82 1.82 11.78
N THR A 83 14.55 2.24 11.73
CA THR A 83 13.73 2.33 12.95
C THR A 83 13.51 0.96 13.56
N ARG A 84 13.51 0.91 14.90
CA ARG A 84 13.22 -0.31 15.66
C ARG A 84 11.73 -0.47 15.98
N LEU A 85 10.93 0.52 15.65
CA LEU A 85 9.48 0.51 15.88
C LEU A 85 8.77 -0.34 14.83
N GLY A 86 7.64 -0.90 15.22
CA GLY A 86 6.70 -1.61 14.37
C GLY A 86 5.39 -0.85 14.18
N ALA A 87 4.41 -1.50 13.56
CA ALA A 87 3.09 -0.97 13.34
C ALA A 87 2.04 -2.07 13.26
N ASP A 88 0.91 -1.86 13.95
CA ASP A 88 -0.35 -2.48 13.55
C ASP A 88 -1.00 -1.61 12.46
N ILE A 89 -1.51 -2.27 11.43
CA ILE A 89 -2.10 -1.66 10.22
C ILE A 89 -3.51 -2.20 10.00
#